data_AF-A0A357T2E0-F1
#
_entry.id   AF-A0A357T2E0-F1
#
_cell.length_a   1.000
_cell.length_b   1.000
_cell.length_c   1.000
_cell.angle_alpha   90.00
_cell.angle_beta   90.00
_cell.angle_gamma   90.00
#
_symmetry.space_group_name_H-M   'P 1'
#
loop_
_entity.id
_entity.type
_entity.pdbx_description
1 polymer ?
#
loop_
_entity_poly.entity_id
_entity_poly.type
_entity_poly.pdbx_seq_one_letter_code
_entity_poly.pdbx_strand_id
1 'polypeptide(L)' 'INGRLKVEQATVAGCAGGSFENLCAMAALLEGETVAKDYFTLSVYPSSQPVYYELINNGAAVKLM' A
#
# COMPACT_ATOMS: atom_id res chain seq x y z
N ILE A 1 2.21 -15.95 16.49
CA ILE A 1 1.92 -15.51 17.88
C ILE A 1 0.49 -15.89 18.23
N ASN A 2 0.26 -16.63 19.33
CA ASN A 2 -1.09 -17.05 19.77
C ASN A 2 -1.92 -17.71 18.65
N GLY A 3 -1.32 -18.64 17.91
CA GLY A 3 -1.98 -19.34 16.79
C GLY A 3 -2.14 -18.52 15.50
N ARG A 4 -1.69 -17.26 15.44
CA ARG A 4 -1.74 -16.41 14.22
C ARG A 4 -0.39 -16.25 13.56
N LEU A 5 -0.38 -16.12 12.23
CA LEU A 5 0.79 -15.74 11.46
C LEU A 5 1.20 -14.30 11.84
N LYS A 6 2.48 -14.11 12.16
CA LYS A 6 3.06 -12.78 12.35
C LYS A 6 3.79 -12.42 11.06
N VAL A 7 3.51 -11.25 10.51
CA VAL A 7 4.16 -10.74 9.30
C VAL A 7 5.05 -9.57 9.69
N GLU A 8 6.22 -9.49 9.06
CA GLU A 8 7.24 -8.45 9.32
C GLU A 8 7.42 -7.52 8.12
N GLN A 9 6.98 -7.95 6.93
CA GLN A 9 7.05 -7.16 5.71
C GLN A 9 5.84 -7.43 4.82
N ALA A 10 5.31 -6.36 4.23
CA ALA A 10 4.39 -6.43 3.11
C ALA A 10 4.94 -5.64 1.93
N THR A 11 4.70 -6.15 0.72
CA THR A 11 5.07 -5.47 -0.52
C THR A 11 3.94 -5.57 -1.52
N VAL A 12 3.52 -4.42 -2.05
CA VAL A 12 2.49 -4.33 -3.09
C VAL A 12 3.17 -3.86 -4.37
N ALA A 13 3.24 -4.75 -5.37
CA ALA A 13 4.00 -4.49 -6.59
C ALA A 13 3.45 -5.26 -7.80
N GLY A 14 3.95 -4.89 -8.98
CA GLY A 14 3.75 -5.62 -10.23
C GLY A 14 2.36 -5.44 -10.84
N CYS A 15 2.11 -6.15 -11.95
CA CYS A 15 0.88 -5.99 -12.73
C CYS A 15 -0.38 -6.39 -11.96
N ALA A 16 -0.27 -7.35 -11.03
CA ALA A 16 -1.40 -7.83 -10.25
C ALA A 16 -1.67 -6.95 -9.01
N GLY A 17 -0.63 -6.56 -8.26
CA GLY A 17 -0.80 -5.83 -7.00
C GLY A 17 -0.75 -4.31 -7.15
N GLY A 18 0.09 -3.79 -8.04
CA GLY A 18 0.34 -2.36 -8.22
C GLY A 18 -0.60 -1.67 -9.23
N SER A 19 -1.75 -2.26 -9.55
CA SER A 19 -2.74 -1.60 -10.40
C SER A 19 -3.35 -0.40 -9.68
N PHE A 20 -3.89 0.54 -10.44
CA PHE A 20 -4.49 1.75 -9.89
C PHE A 20 -5.63 1.44 -8.91
N GLU A 21 -6.54 0.55 -9.28
CA GLU A 21 -7.73 0.19 -8.49
C GLU A 21 -7.34 -0.44 -7.16
N ASN A 22 -6.33 -1.32 -7.18
CA ASN A 22 -5.84 -1.99 -5.99
C ASN A 22 -5.18 -1.00 -5.02
N LEU A 23 -4.43 -0.03 -5.56
CA LEU A 23 -3.77 0.99 -4.74
C LEU A 23 -4.77 2.00 -4.18
N CYS A 24 -5.80 2.38 -4.92
CA CYS A 24 -6.90 3.19 -4.40
C CYS A 24 -7.70 2.45 -3.32
N ALA A 25 -8.00 1.17 -3.51
CA ALA A 25 -8.68 0.36 -2.49
C ALA A 25 -7.83 0.24 -1.21
N MET A 26 -6.52 0.00 -1.36
CA MET A 26 -5.60 -0.02 -0.23
C MET A 26 -5.53 1.33 0.49
N ALA A 27 -5.46 2.44 -0.25
CA ALA A 27 -5.46 3.79 0.31
C ALA A 27 -6.71 4.07 1.16
N ALA A 28 -7.88 3.57 0.74
CA ALA A 28 -9.11 3.69 1.51
C ALA A 28 -9.13 2.80 2.76
N LEU A 29 -8.56 1.58 2.68
CA LEU A 29 -8.47 0.67 3.82
C LEU A 29 -7.50 1.15 4.90
N LEU A 30 -6.45 1.87 4.49
CA LEU A 30 -5.39 2.33 5.39
C LEU A 30 -5.59 3.78 5.85
N GLU A 31 -6.63 4.47 5.38
CA GLU A 31 -6.88 5.87 5.73
C GLU A 31 -7.08 6.04 7.24
N GLY A 32 -6.17 6.78 7.88
CA GLY A 32 -6.18 7.01 9.34
C GLY A 32 -5.51 5.90 10.17
N GLU A 33 -5.03 4.84 9.53
CA GLU A 33 -4.33 3.73 10.18
C GLU A 33 -2.81 3.90 10.09
N THR A 34 -2.08 3.52 11.14
CA THR A 34 -0.61 3.46 11.12
C THR A 34 -0.16 2.01 11.06
N VAL A 35 0.11 1.54 9.84
CA VAL A 35 0.43 0.12 9.59
C VAL A 35 1.92 -0.18 9.78
N ALA A 36 2.79 0.69 9.28
CA ALA A 36 4.24 0.57 9.43
C ALA A 36 4.67 0.99 10.84
N LYS A 37 4.51 0.09 11.80
CA LYS A 37 4.86 0.31 13.20
C LYS A 37 5.80 -0.77 13.72
N ASP A 38 6.77 -0.34 14.54
CA ASP A 38 7.79 -1.16 15.17
C ASP A 38 8.60 -2.01 14.17
N TYR A 39 8.23 -3.29 14.03
CA TYR A 39 8.95 -4.31 13.26
C TYR A 39 8.29 -4.63 11.91
N PHE A 40 7.16 -4.00 11.58
CA PHE A 40 6.48 -4.20 10.31
C PHE A 40 6.83 -3.12 9.29
N THR A 41 7.20 -3.54 8.09
CA THR A 41 7.50 -2.64 6.96
C THR A 41 6.51 -2.84 5.82
N LEU A 42 6.06 -1.75 5.22
CA LEU A 42 5.19 -1.77 4.04
C LEU A 42 5.86 -0.99 2.90
N SER A 43 6.03 -1.65 1.75
CA SER A 43 6.55 -1.04 0.53
C SER A 43 5.52 -1.12 -0.59
N VAL A 44 5.24 0.01 -1.24
CA VAL A 44 4.25 0.11 -2.32
C VAL A 44 4.93 0.57 -3.61
N TYR A 45 4.79 -0.22 -4.66
CA TYR A 45 5.35 0.01 -5.98
C TYR A 45 4.24 0.01 -7.03
N PRO A 46 3.82 1.20 -7.50
CA PRO A 46 2.88 1.31 -8.62
C PRO A 46 3.39 0.55 -9.84
N SER A 47 2.46 -0.06 -10.57
CA SER A 47 2.76 -0.88 -11.76
C SER A 47 3.40 -0.08 -12.90
N SER A 48 3.27 1.25 -12.89
CA SER A 48 3.86 2.14 -13.89
C SER A 48 3.92 3.58 -13.38
N GLN A 49 4.69 4.43 -14.08
CA GLN A 49 4.75 5.87 -13.78
C GLN A 49 3.40 6.58 -13.96
N PRO A 50 2.57 6.30 -15.00
CA PRO A 50 1.24 6.90 -15.11
C PRO A 50 0.32 6.56 -13.94
N VAL A 51 0.35 5.32 -13.44
CA VAL A 51 -0.42 4.93 -12.24
C VAL A 51 0.05 5.72 -11.04
N TYR A 52 1.36 5.85 -10.83
CA TYR A 52 1.90 6.65 -9.73
C TYR A 52 1.47 8.12 -9.82
N TYR A 53 1.52 8.71 -11.02
CA TYR A 53 1.11 10.10 -11.25
C TYR A 53 -0.36 10.33 -10.89
N GLU A 54 -1.25 9.40 -11.27
CA GLU A 54 -2.66 9.52 -10.95
C GLU A 54 -2.95 9.38 -9.45
N LEU A 55 -2.21 8.51 -8.75
CA LEU A 55 -2.31 8.38 -7.29
C LEU A 55 -1.87 9.65 -6.55
N ILE A 56 -0.93 10.40 -7.11
CA ILE A 56 -0.56 11.72 -6.57
C ILE A 56 -1.70 12.71 -6.81
N ASN A 57 -2.22 12.79 -8.04
CA ASN A 57 -3.27 13.74 -8.41
C ASN A 57 -4.54 13.57 -7.57
N ASN A 58 -4.92 12.33 -7.25
CA ASN A 58 -6.11 12.04 -6.45
C ASN A 58 -5.84 11.94 -4.94
N GLY A 59 -4.59 12.13 -4.51
CA GLY A 59 -4.18 12.10 -3.11
C GLY A 59 -4.09 10.71 -2.48
N ALA A 60 -4.37 9.62 -3.20
CA ALA A 60 -4.23 8.26 -2.69
C ALA A 60 -2.79 7.94 -2.27
N ALA A 61 -1.80 8.51 -2.95
CA ALA A 61 -0.40 8.36 -2.58
C ALA A 61 -0.11 8.86 -1.14
N VAL A 62 -0.76 9.96 -0.72
CA VAL A 62 -0.61 10.53 0.62
C VAL A 62 -1.25 9.63 1.67
N LYS A 63 -2.37 9.00 1.36
CA LYS A 63 -3.07 8.08 2.27
C LYS A 63 -2.32 6.75 2.48
N LEU A 64 -1.34 6.44 1.62
CA LEU A 64 -0.51 5.25 1.70
C LEU A 64 0.82 5.48 2.44
N MET A 65 1.09 6.72 2.86
CA MET A 65 2.28 7.13 3.63
C MET A 65 1.97 7.19 5.12
#